data_AF-A0AAQ3JYB9-F1
#
_entry.id   AF-A0AAQ3JYB9-F1
#
_cell.length_a   1.000
_cell.length_b   1.000
_cell.length_c   1.000
_cell.angle_alpha   90.00
_cell.angle_beta   90.00
_cell.angle_gamma   90.00
#
_symmetry.space_group_name_H-M   'P 1'
#
loop_
_entity.id
_entity.type
_entity.pdbx_description
1 polymer ?
#
loop_
_entity_poly.entity_id
_entity_poly.type
_entity_poly.pdbx_seq_one_letter_code
_entity_poly.pdbx_strand_id
1 'polypeptide(L)'
;MHWVDVPDCFCFHLCNAWEVPTTGEVVVIGSCMMPPNFVFNECDECLKSILFTGEINKFIFGDSRYDGEPYFMPSGSSSAKEDDSYILTFMHDEKMLESKLLIVNAANMQLEAAVKLP
;
A
#
# COMPACT_ATOMS: atom_id res chain seq x y z
N MET A 1 -20.19 16.14 -5.35
CA MET A 1 -19.81 14.76 -4.97
C MET A 1 -19.59 13.99 -6.25
N HIS A 2 -18.39 13.44 -6.45
CA HIS A 2 -18.03 12.65 -7.62
C HIS A 2 -17.66 11.25 -7.12
N TRP A 3 -18.39 10.24 -7.57
CA TRP A 3 -18.15 8.84 -7.20
C TRP A 3 -17.24 8.20 -8.25
N VAL A 4 -16.27 7.42 -7.80
CA VAL A 4 -15.33 6.68 -8.67
C VAL A 4 -15.44 5.22 -8.31
N ASP A 5 -15.75 4.38 -9.31
CA ASP A 5 -15.89 2.94 -9.12
C ASP A 5 -14.52 2.27 -9.11
N VAL A 6 -14.25 1.48 -8.05
CA VAL A 6 -13.02 0.70 -7.89
C VAL A 6 -13.41 -0.75 -7.63
N PRO A 7 -13.60 -1.57 -8.67
CA PRO A 7 -14.07 -2.93 -8.49
C PRO A 7 -13.09 -3.78 -7.69
N ASP A 8 -13.63 -4.72 -6.93
CA ASP A 8 -12.90 -5.71 -6.12
C ASP A 8 -11.96 -5.13 -5.05
N CYS A 9 -12.07 -3.84 -4.72
CA CYS A 9 -11.22 -3.17 -3.74
C CYS A 9 -11.95 -2.96 -2.41
N PHE A 10 -11.46 -3.56 -1.33
CA PHE A 10 -11.93 -3.26 0.03
C PHE A 10 -10.77 -2.80 0.89
N CYS A 11 -10.78 -1.53 1.30
CA CYS A 11 -9.72 -0.97 2.11
C CYS A 11 -10.09 -0.96 3.59
N PHE A 12 -9.25 -1.54 4.42
CA PHE A 12 -9.40 -1.55 5.88
C PHE A 12 -9.03 -0.19 6.47
N HIS A 13 -7.88 0.32 6.03
CA HIS A 13 -7.35 1.61 6.49
C HIS A 13 -6.82 2.40 5.30
N LEU A 14 -7.19 3.68 5.25
CA LEU A 14 -6.59 4.67 4.37
C LEU A 14 -5.61 5.48 5.21
N CYS A 15 -4.35 5.56 4.80
CA CYS A 15 -3.31 6.23 5.57
C CYS A 15 -3.00 7.64 5.05
N ASN A 16 -3.10 7.88 3.75
CA ASN A 16 -2.96 9.22 3.18
C ASN A 16 -3.69 9.36 1.85
N ALA A 17 -3.98 10.61 1.46
CA ALA A 17 -4.47 10.95 0.13
C ALA A 17 -4.04 12.36 -0.27
N TRP A 18 -3.71 12.57 -1.54
CA TRP A 18 -3.27 13.87 -2.06
C TRP A 18 -3.68 14.10 -3.51
N GLU A 19 -3.66 15.36 -3.95
CA GLU A 19 -3.92 15.72 -5.35
C GLU A 19 -2.61 15.87 -6.11
N VAL A 20 -2.55 15.33 -7.33
CA VAL A 20 -1.44 15.50 -8.26
C VAL A 20 -1.68 16.80 -9.05
N PRO A 21 -0.93 17.89 -8.81
CA PRO A 21 -1.28 19.20 -9.37
C PRO A 21 -1.20 19.26 -10.90
N THR A 22 -0.42 18.37 -11.52
CA THR A 22 -0.22 18.33 -12.97
C THR A 22 -1.35 17.62 -13.73
N THR A 23 -2.01 16.65 -13.10
CA THR A 23 -3.06 15.83 -13.74
C THR A 23 -4.45 16.09 -13.15
N GLY A 24 -4.52 16.64 -11.92
CA GLY A 24 -5.77 16.76 -11.15
C GLY A 24 -6.27 15.43 -10.59
N GLU A 25 -5.45 14.37 -10.65
CA GLU A 25 -5.79 13.07 -10.09
C GLU A 25 -5.62 13.07 -8.57
N VAL A 26 -6.48 12.34 -7.88
CA VAL A 26 -6.36 12.15 -6.43
C VAL A 26 -5.71 10.80 -6.18
N VAL A 27 -4.56 10.84 -5.52
CA VAL A 27 -3.86 9.69 -4.96
C VAL A 27 -4.52 9.28 -3.64
N VAL A 28 -4.80 7.99 -3.46
CA VAL A 28 -5.18 7.42 -2.15
C VAL A 28 -4.26 6.25 -1.83
N ILE A 29 -3.69 6.23 -0.62
CA ILE A 29 -2.91 5.12 -0.06
C ILE A 29 -3.70 4.45 1.05
N GLY A 30 -3.77 3.12 1.00
CA GLY A 30 -4.33 2.32 2.06
C GLY A 30 -3.89 0.86 2.02
N SER A 31 -4.25 0.13 3.07
CA SER A 31 -4.22 -1.34 3.07
C SER A 31 -5.58 -1.85 2.62
N CYS A 32 -5.59 -2.68 1.57
CA CYS A 32 -6.79 -3.21 0.98
C CYS A 32 -6.69 -4.72 0.81
N MET A 33 -7.80 -5.43 1.04
CA MET A 33 -7.91 -6.87 0.84
C MET A 33 -8.68 -7.14 -0.45
N MET A 34 -8.28 -8.16 -1.19
CA MET A 34 -8.75 -8.35 -2.55
C MET A 34 -8.84 -9.84 -2.92
N PRO A 35 -10.05 -10.37 -3.19
CA PRO A 35 -11.38 -9.79 -2.97
C PRO A 35 -11.81 -9.73 -1.48
N PRO A 36 -12.79 -8.88 -1.14
CA PRO A 36 -13.29 -8.68 0.23
C PRO A 36 -13.78 -9.94 0.94
N ASN A 37 -14.17 -10.97 0.20
CA ASN A 37 -14.67 -12.22 0.76
C ASN A 37 -13.57 -13.03 1.48
N PHE A 38 -12.29 -12.70 1.29
CA PHE A 38 -11.16 -13.36 1.96
C PHE A 38 -10.89 -12.85 3.38
N VAL A 39 -11.64 -11.86 3.88
CA VAL A 39 -11.58 -11.45 5.29
C VAL A 39 -12.02 -12.58 6.24
N PHE A 40 -12.85 -13.51 5.74
CA PHE A 40 -13.51 -14.54 6.54
C PHE A 40 -13.05 -15.98 6.23
N ASN A 41 -12.16 -16.18 5.26
CA ASN A 41 -11.57 -17.46 4.90
C ASN A 41 -10.05 -17.31 4.87
N GLU A 42 -9.29 -18.30 5.36
CA GLU A 42 -7.82 -18.34 5.29
C GLU A 42 -7.34 -17.87 3.90
N CYS A 43 -6.46 -16.87 3.89
CA CYS A 43 -6.21 -16.03 2.71
C CYS A 43 -4.90 -16.44 2.03
N ASP A 44 -5.01 -17.18 0.93
CA ASP A 44 -3.83 -17.54 0.11
C ASP A 44 -3.35 -16.39 -0.81
N GLU A 45 -4.20 -15.40 -1.10
CA GLU A 45 -3.89 -14.23 -1.94
C GLU A 45 -3.89 -12.93 -1.13
N CYS A 46 -2.69 -12.45 -0.80
CA CYS A 46 -2.57 -11.49 0.28
C CYS A 46 -2.93 -10.04 -0.05
N LEU A 47 -3.23 -9.32 1.03
CA LEU A 47 -3.46 -7.90 1.18
C LEU A 47 -2.54 -7.05 0.29
N LYS A 48 -3.12 -6.01 -0.30
CA LYS A 48 -2.56 -5.18 -1.36
C LYS A 48 -2.51 -3.75 -0.83
N SER A 49 -1.33 -3.14 -0.80
CA SER A 49 -1.22 -1.69 -0.67
C SER A 49 -1.48 -1.08 -2.05
N ILE A 50 -2.48 -0.20 -2.11
CA ILE A 50 -2.98 0.39 -3.35
C ILE A 50 -2.67 1.88 -3.36
N LEU A 51 -2.08 2.33 -4.47
CA LEU A 51 -2.01 3.72 -4.90
C LEU A 51 -3.10 3.93 -5.95
N PHE A 52 -4.08 4.79 -5.67
CA PHE A 52 -5.18 5.06 -6.59
C PHE A 52 -4.99 6.41 -7.28
N THR A 53 -4.82 6.48 -8.61
CA THR A 53 -4.84 7.74 -9.41
C THR A 53 -5.79 7.64 -10.60
N GLY A 54 -6.99 7.06 -10.42
CA GLY A 54 -7.80 6.60 -11.56
C GLY A 54 -7.22 5.37 -12.27
N GLU A 55 -5.89 5.17 -12.18
CA GLU A 55 -5.18 3.91 -12.34
C GLU A 55 -4.83 3.31 -10.97
N ILE A 56 -4.91 1.98 -10.85
CA ILE A 56 -4.62 1.27 -9.60
C ILE A 56 -3.22 0.68 -9.70
N ASN A 57 -2.26 1.26 -8.98
CA ASN A 57 -0.92 0.68 -8.82
C ASN A 57 -0.88 -0.17 -7.54
N LYS A 58 -0.45 -1.43 -7.68
CA LYS A 58 -0.51 -2.43 -6.61
C LYS A 58 0.89 -2.93 -6.27
N PHE A 59 1.23 -2.93 -4.99
CA PHE A 59 2.37 -3.71 -4.50
C PHE A 59 1.86 -5.06 -3.98
N ILE A 60 2.31 -6.16 -4.60
CA ILE A 60 1.88 -7.52 -4.27
C ILE A 60 3.02 -8.25 -3.57
N PHE A 61 2.77 -8.69 -2.34
CA PHE A 61 3.78 -9.35 -1.50
C PHE A 61 4.09 -10.79 -1.94
N GLY A 62 3.13 -11.45 -2.60
CA GLY A 62 3.18 -12.86 -3.02
C GLY A 62 2.43 -13.79 -2.06
N ASP A 63 2.36 -15.08 -2.43
CA ASP A 63 1.59 -16.10 -1.70
C ASP A 63 2.04 -16.27 -0.25
N SER A 64 1.08 -16.37 0.67
CA SER A 64 1.29 -16.60 2.12
C SER A 64 2.15 -15.53 2.81
N ARG A 65 2.04 -14.27 2.36
CA ARG A 65 2.76 -13.13 2.92
C ARG A 65 1.82 -12.01 3.31
N TYR A 66 1.69 -11.74 4.59
CA TYR A 66 0.65 -10.88 5.16
C TYR A 66 1.21 -9.53 5.57
N ASP A 67 0.55 -8.46 5.13
CA ASP A 67 0.95 -7.12 5.47
C ASP A 67 0.38 -6.67 6.82
N GLY A 68 1.00 -5.64 7.38
CA GLY A 68 0.43 -4.83 8.43
C GLY A 68 -0.09 -3.51 7.89
N GLU A 69 -0.56 -2.65 8.80
CA GLU A 69 -0.98 -1.30 8.42
C GLU A 69 0.18 -0.49 7.83
N PRO A 70 0.01 0.10 6.63
CA PRO A 70 1.03 0.93 6.02
C PRO A 70 1.10 2.28 6.74
N TYR A 71 2.33 2.70 7.03
CA TYR A 71 2.65 4.01 7.55
C TYR A 71 3.24 4.88 6.44
N PHE A 72 2.59 6.00 6.15
CA PHE A 72 3.10 6.99 5.20
C PHE A 72 4.12 7.90 5.91
N MET A 73 5.34 7.91 5.39
CA MET A 73 6.45 8.71 5.90
C MET A 73 6.79 9.81 4.89
N PRO A 74 6.40 11.07 5.17
CA PRO A 74 6.79 12.20 4.32
C PRO A 74 8.30 12.39 4.37
N SER A 75 8.91 12.86 3.27
CA SER A 75 10.29 13.31 3.34
C SER A 75 10.40 14.55 4.22
N GLY A 76 11.47 14.63 5.01
CA GLY A 76 11.65 15.68 6.01
C GLY A 76 11.93 17.09 5.45
N SER A 77 11.81 17.28 4.13
CA SER A 77 12.02 18.59 3.51
C SER A 77 10.68 19.29 3.29
N SER A 78 10.56 20.53 3.76
CA SER A 78 9.32 21.32 3.64
C SER A 78 8.98 21.71 2.19
N SER A 79 9.90 21.48 1.25
CA SER A 79 9.75 21.75 -0.18
C SER A 79 9.58 20.50 -1.02
N ALA A 80 9.64 19.31 -0.42
CA ALA A 80 9.42 18.08 -1.16
C ALA A 80 7.99 17.99 -1.65
N LYS A 81 7.83 17.37 -2.81
CA LYS A 81 6.52 17.01 -3.30
C LYS A 81 5.91 15.95 -2.37
N GLU A 82 4.59 15.89 -2.33
CA GLU A 82 3.89 14.94 -1.47
C GLU A 82 4.15 13.47 -1.87
N ASP A 83 4.46 13.22 -3.14
CA ASP A 83 4.90 11.92 -3.66
C ASP A 83 6.38 11.60 -3.39
N ASP A 84 7.20 12.55 -2.93
CA ASP A 84 8.57 12.31 -2.43
C ASP A 84 8.50 11.83 -0.98
N SER A 85 8.02 10.60 -0.83
CA SER A 85 7.70 9.97 0.43
C SER A 85 7.87 8.45 0.35
N TYR A 86 7.84 7.80 1.52
CA TYR A 86 7.97 6.36 1.63
C TYR A 86 6.77 5.76 2.34
N ILE A 87 6.39 4.57 1.93
CA ILE A 87 5.42 3.73 2.63
C ILE A 87 6.20 2.66 3.37
N LEU A 88 5.98 2.59 4.67
CA LEU A 88 6.55 1.58 5.54
C LEU A 88 5.45 0.59 5.89
N THR A 89 5.70 -0.70 5.70
CA THR A 89 4.73 -1.73 6.10
C THR A 89 5.45 -2.99 6.57
N PHE A 90 4.88 -3.64 7.58
CA PHE A 90 5.34 -4.95 7.99
C PHE A 90 4.82 -5.99 7.01
N MET A 91 5.62 -7.01 6.75
CA MET A 91 5.20 -8.21 6.05
C MET A 91 5.65 -9.43 6.86
N HIS A 92 4.76 -10.39 7.05
CA HIS A 92 5.04 -11.70 7.63
C HIS A 92 4.93 -12.78 6.55
N ASP A 93 6.01 -13.51 6.29
CA ASP A 93 6.06 -14.67 5.39
C ASP A 93 5.81 -15.93 6.22
N GLU A 94 4.63 -16.54 6.11
CA GLU A 94 4.27 -17.73 6.88
C GLU A 94 5.05 -18.97 6.44
N LYS A 95 5.50 -19.03 5.18
CA LYS A 95 6.27 -20.17 4.66
C LYS A 95 7.67 -20.19 5.25
N MET A 96 8.28 -19.01 5.38
CA MET A 96 9.63 -18.85 5.95
C MET A 96 9.60 -18.60 7.46
N LEU A 97 8.43 -18.32 8.04
CA LEU A 97 8.25 -17.83 9.41
C LEU A 97 9.14 -16.61 9.70
N GLU A 98 9.20 -15.67 8.74
CA GLU A 98 10.03 -14.47 8.82
C GLU A 98 9.18 -13.21 8.72
N SER A 99 9.52 -12.20 9.52
CA SER A 99 8.91 -10.87 9.42
C SER A 99 9.91 -9.86 8.86
N LYS A 100 9.45 -8.93 8.02
CA LYS A 100 10.24 -7.87 7.41
C LYS A 100 9.50 -6.54 7.50
N LEU A 101 10.25 -5.46 7.69
CA LEU A 101 9.77 -4.10 7.41
C LEU A 101 10.14 -3.75 5.98
N LEU A 102 9.14 -3.48 5.14
CA LEU A 102 9.33 -3.06 3.76
C LEU A 102 9.28 -1.53 3.68
N ILE A 103 10.15 -0.98 2.83
CA ILE A 103 10.22 0.45 2.50
C ILE A 103 9.92 0.55 1.01
N VAL A 104 8.76 1.12 0.69
CA VAL A 104 8.24 1.26 -0.67
C VAL A 104 8.24 2.74 -1.04
N ASN A 105 8.72 3.07 -2.23
CA ASN A 105 8.69 4.43 -2.75
C ASN A 105 7.26 4.81 -3.14
N ALA A 106 6.72 5.87 -2.56
CA ALA A 106 5.32 6.24 -2.74
C ALA A 106 5.00 6.76 -4.15
N ALA A 107 5.99 7.33 -4.86
CA ALA A 107 5.80 7.87 -6.21
C ALA A 107 5.62 6.77 -7.27
N ASN A 108 6.25 5.61 -7.09
CA ASN A 108 6.31 4.56 -8.12
C ASN A 108 5.90 3.16 -7.62
N MET A 109 5.56 3.02 -6.34
CA MET A 109 5.19 1.76 -5.66
C MET A 109 6.23 0.65 -5.80
N GLN A 110 7.52 1.00 -5.94
CA GLN A 110 8.62 0.03 -5.99
C GLN A 110 9.22 -0.19 -4.60
N LEU A 111 9.63 -1.43 -4.32
CA LEU A 111 10.37 -1.76 -3.10
C LEU A 111 11.80 -1.21 -3.19
N GLU A 112 12.17 -0.34 -2.26
CA GLU A 112 13.51 0.24 -2.16
C GLU A 112 14.39 -0.51 -1.17
N ALA A 113 13.79 -0.98 -0.07
CA ALA A 113 14.51 -1.74 0.95
C ALA A 113 13.60 -2.68 1.75
N ALA A 114 14.20 -3.73 2.30
CA ALA A 114 13.56 -4.66 3.22
C ALA A 114 14.48 -4.92 4.41
N VAL A 115 13.98 -4.68 5.63
CA VAL A 115 14.71 -4.92 6.87
C VAL A 115 14.14 -6.18 7.53
N LYS A 116 14.97 -7.21 7.69
CA LYS A 116 14.56 -8.42 8.41
C LYS A 116 14.40 -8.11 9.90
N LEU A 117 13.28 -8.51 10.47
CA LEU A 117 13.00 -8.42 11.90
C LEU A 117 13.55 -9.65 12.63
N PRO A 118 13.87 -9.52 13.93
CA PRO A 118 14.39 -10.61 14.74
C PRO A 118 13.38 -11.76 14.91
#